data_AF-A0A8H5SHM3-F1
#
_entry.id   AF-A0A8H5SHM3-F1
#
_cell.length_a   1.000
_cell.length_b   1.000
_cell.length_c   1.000
_cell.angle_alpha   90.00
_cell.angle_beta   90.00
_cell.angle_gamma   90.00
#
_symmetry.space_group_name_H-M   'P 1'
#
loop_
_entity.id
_entity.type
_entity.pdbx_description
1 polymer ?
#
loop_
_entity_poly.entity_id
_entity_poly.type
_entity_poly.pdbx_seq_one_letter_code
_entity_poly.pdbx_strand_id
1 'polypeptide(L)'
;MSKALRFPIILAFGFKILFMILMATVSKSTPQALIWIYPITLGLGLGVCMPALITVAHFATPRELIAITSGLMISIRSLGGSIGLAVFNAIFSHGLSSNLGPKISHAVLPLGFPEKELPQLIPALAHNDTVALKNINGISPEIISAGVDGLLEAYRVSFRGVWLTTASLCLVASIAGFFLRDPTEKFTSQIDAPISEDTDVVDIEKRTKSSGNSA
;
A
#
# COMPACT_ATOMS: atom_id res chain seq x y z
N MET A 1 14.15 18.95 -23.59
CA MET A 1 13.73 17.63 -23.09
C MET A 1 12.38 17.81 -22.41
N SER A 2 11.29 17.33 -23.01
CA SER A 2 9.93 17.66 -22.57
C SER A 2 9.69 17.23 -21.12
N LYS A 3 9.33 18.20 -20.26
CA LYS A 3 9.01 18.01 -18.83
C LYS A 3 7.66 17.29 -18.66
N ALA A 4 7.56 16.03 -19.06
CA ALA A 4 6.32 15.28 -18.97
C ALA A 4 6.29 14.48 -17.66
N LEU A 5 5.43 14.87 -16.71
CA LEU A 5 5.22 14.10 -15.47
C LEU A 5 4.54 12.75 -15.75
N ARG A 6 3.99 12.57 -16.95
CA ARG A 6 3.37 11.33 -17.41
C ARG A 6 4.30 10.11 -17.33
N PHE A 7 5.56 10.24 -17.79
CA PHE A 7 6.50 9.11 -17.81
C PHE A 7 6.79 8.53 -16.42
N PRO A 8 7.17 9.33 -15.39
CA PRO A 8 7.39 8.79 -14.05
C PRO A 8 6.11 8.24 -13.40
N ILE A 9 4.94 8.83 -13.69
CA ILE A 9 3.65 8.32 -13.19
C ILE A 9 3.34 6.93 -13.77
N ILE A 10 3.47 6.76 -15.09
CA ILE A 10 3.24 5.46 -15.76
C ILE A 10 4.21 4.40 -15.23
N LEU A 11 5.49 4.76 -15.11
CA LEU A 11 6.51 3.86 -14.56
C LEU A 11 6.18 3.44 -13.12
N ALA A 12 5.73 4.38 -12.29
CA ALA A 12 5.34 4.12 -10.91
C ALA A 12 4.13 3.16 -10.81
N PHE A 13 3.12 3.35 -11.65
CA PHE A 13 1.98 2.42 -11.74
C PHE A 13 2.41 1.02 -12.23
N GLY A 14 3.34 0.96 -13.18
CA GLY A 14 3.94 -0.30 -13.64
C GLY A 14 4.61 -1.08 -12.49
N PHE A 15 5.43 -0.41 -11.68
CA PHE A 15 6.06 -1.03 -10.50
C PHE A 15 5.04 -1.51 -9.47
N LYS A 16 3.94 -0.78 -9.26
CA LYS A 16 2.87 -1.19 -8.35
C LYS A 16 2.12 -2.43 -8.84
N ILE A 17 1.81 -2.50 -10.14
CA ILE A 17 1.16 -3.67 -10.74
C ILE A 17 2.10 -4.87 -10.68
N LEU A 18 3.38 -4.68 -11.00
CA LEU A 18 4.40 -5.72 -10.91
C LEU A 18 4.46 -6.30 -9.49
N PHE A 19 4.52 -5.44 -8.46
CA PHE A 19 4.50 -5.87 -7.06
C PHE A 19 3.29 -6.76 -6.75
N MET A 20 2.09 -6.36 -7.15
CA MET A 20 0.86 -7.11 -6.86
C MET A 20 0.85 -8.48 -7.55
N ILE A 21 1.35 -8.56 -8.78
CA ILE A 21 1.50 -9.83 -9.50
C ILE A 21 2.53 -10.73 -8.80
N LEU A 22 3.70 -10.19 -8.45
CA LEU A 22 4.75 -10.93 -7.74
C LEU A 22 4.21 -11.49 -6.41
N MET A 23 3.54 -10.66 -5.62
CA MET A 23 2.94 -11.08 -4.35
C MET A 23 1.82 -12.11 -4.52
N ALA A 24 1.04 -12.04 -5.61
CA ALA A 24 0.04 -13.05 -5.94
C ALA A 24 0.66 -14.42 -6.29
N THR A 25 1.90 -14.44 -6.79
CA THR A 25 2.62 -15.67 -7.17
C THR A 25 3.40 -16.32 -6.02
N VAL A 26 3.53 -15.67 -4.86
CA VAL A 26 4.28 -16.19 -3.72
C VAL A 26 3.79 -17.58 -3.33
N SER A 27 4.74 -18.48 -3.14
CA SER A 27 4.54 -19.91 -2.88
C SER A 27 5.40 -20.39 -1.72
N LYS A 28 5.12 -21.59 -1.20
CA LYS A 28 5.96 -22.26 -0.19
C LYS A 28 7.40 -22.49 -0.67
N SER A 29 7.62 -22.58 -1.99
CA SER A 29 8.94 -22.73 -2.61
C SER A 29 9.68 -21.41 -2.82
N THR A 30 9.07 -20.26 -2.51
CA THR A 30 9.68 -18.96 -2.72
C THR A 30 10.70 -18.68 -1.61
N PRO A 31 11.97 -18.37 -1.94
CA PRO A 31 12.97 -17.99 -0.95
C PRO A 31 12.49 -16.84 -0.07
N GLN A 32 12.71 -16.94 1.24
CA GLN A 32 12.29 -15.93 2.22
C GLN A 32 12.84 -14.53 1.89
N ALA A 33 14.03 -14.46 1.28
CA ALA A 33 14.62 -13.20 0.81
C ALA A 33 13.72 -12.45 -0.19
N LEU A 34 13.02 -13.16 -1.09
CA LEU A 34 12.16 -12.54 -2.09
C LEU A 34 10.92 -11.90 -1.47
N ILE A 35 10.40 -12.47 -0.37
CA ILE A 35 9.26 -11.91 0.37
C ILE A 35 9.60 -10.52 0.91
N TRP A 36 10.85 -10.29 1.32
CA TRP A 36 11.33 -8.99 1.81
C TRP A 36 11.73 -8.02 0.68
N ILE A 37 12.17 -8.55 -0.45
CA ILE A 37 12.61 -7.75 -1.60
C ILE A 37 11.43 -7.23 -2.41
N TYR A 38 10.35 -8.01 -2.58
CA TYR A 38 9.20 -7.59 -3.39
C TYR A 38 8.58 -6.26 -2.92
N PRO A 39 8.35 -6.00 -1.62
CA PRO A 39 7.84 -4.71 -1.14
C PRO A 39 8.69 -3.49 -1.50
N ILE A 40 9.98 -3.66 -1.82
CA ILE A 40 10.84 -2.56 -2.28
C ILE A 40 10.29 -1.97 -3.59
N THR A 41 9.78 -2.82 -4.50
CA THR A 41 9.17 -2.37 -5.76
C THR A 41 7.89 -1.55 -5.54
N LEU A 42 7.09 -1.90 -4.52
CA LEU A 42 5.96 -1.09 -4.07
C LEU A 42 6.42 0.25 -3.53
N GLY A 43 7.47 0.27 -2.71
CA GLY A 43 8.05 1.49 -2.15
C GLY A 43 8.52 2.46 -3.23
N LEU A 44 9.23 1.96 -4.23
CA LEU A 44 9.66 2.76 -5.39
C LEU A 44 8.46 3.32 -6.17
N GLY A 45 7.45 2.49 -6.46
CA GLY A 45 6.23 2.94 -7.14
C GLY A 45 5.47 3.99 -6.34
N LEU A 46 5.30 3.79 -5.03
CA LEU A 46 4.57 4.73 -4.17
C LEU A 46 5.34 6.05 -3.99
N GLY A 47 6.66 5.97 -3.81
CA GLY A 47 7.55 7.12 -3.62
C GLY A 47 7.62 8.02 -4.84
N VAL A 48 7.53 7.46 -6.05
CA VAL A 48 7.46 8.25 -7.29
C VAL A 48 6.05 8.77 -7.55
N CYS A 49 5.00 7.96 -7.36
CA CYS A 49 3.65 8.37 -7.74
C CYS A 49 3.06 9.47 -6.85
N MET A 50 3.30 9.43 -5.53
CA MET A 50 2.63 10.32 -4.58
C MET A 50 3.05 11.78 -4.75
N PRO A 51 4.34 12.13 -4.73
CA PRO A 51 4.77 13.50 -4.96
C PRO A 51 4.40 13.98 -6.36
N ALA A 52 4.53 13.12 -7.39
CA ALA A 52 4.22 13.48 -8.77
C ALA A 52 2.76 13.92 -8.97
N LEU A 53 1.81 13.19 -8.39
CA LEU A 53 0.38 13.53 -8.48
C LEU A 53 0.06 14.85 -7.76
N ILE A 54 0.65 15.06 -6.58
CA ILE A 54 0.47 16.29 -5.80
C ILE A 54 1.07 17.49 -6.57
N THR A 55 2.26 17.33 -7.15
CA THR A 55 2.90 18.37 -7.96
C THR A 55 2.07 18.75 -9.18
N VAL A 56 1.52 17.78 -9.92
CA VAL A 56 0.60 18.05 -11.04
C VAL A 56 -0.64 18.81 -10.58
N ALA A 57 -1.24 18.41 -9.45
CA ALA A 57 -2.40 19.09 -8.90
C ALA A 57 -2.07 20.54 -8.49
N HIS A 58 -0.91 20.79 -7.90
CA HIS A 58 -0.46 22.14 -7.55
C HIS A 58 -0.29 23.02 -8.79
N PHE A 59 0.38 22.53 -9.84
CA PHE A 59 0.50 23.28 -11.08
C PHE A 59 -0.85 23.54 -11.74
N ALA A 60 -1.81 22.63 -11.63
CA ALA A 60 -3.14 22.84 -12.18
C ALA A 60 -3.96 23.93 -11.43
N THR A 61 -3.62 24.24 -10.18
CA THR A 61 -4.43 25.05 -9.26
C THR A 61 -3.93 26.52 -9.18
N PRO A 62 -4.82 27.52 -9.02
CA PRO A 62 -4.45 28.88 -8.61
C PRO A 62 -3.74 28.92 -7.24
N ARG A 63 -2.84 29.89 -7.03
CA ARG A 63 -2.00 29.97 -5.82
C ARG A 63 -2.80 30.06 -4.53
N GLU A 64 -3.93 30.75 -4.59
CA GLU A 64 -4.84 30.99 -3.47
C GLU A 64 -5.51 29.69 -2.99
N LEU A 65 -5.55 28.64 -3.83
CA LEU A 65 -6.24 27.38 -3.56
C LEU A 65 -5.28 26.19 -3.34
N ILE A 66 -3.95 26.39 -3.34
CA ILE A 66 -2.97 25.29 -3.19
C ILE A 66 -3.16 24.53 -1.87
N ALA A 67 -3.44 25.24 -0.78
CA ALA A 67 -3.69 24.61 0.53
C ALA A 67 -4.95 23.74 0.51
N ILE A 68 -6.01 24.19 -0.17
CA ILE A 68 -7.26 23.44 -0.31
C ILE A 68 -7.05 22.21 -1.22
N THR A 69 -6.33 22.36 -2.33
CA THR A 69 -6.02 21.25 -3.24
C THR A 69 -5.20 20.15 -2.56
N SER A 70 -4.15 20.50 -1.82
CA SER A 70 -3.34 19.52 -1.10
C SER A 70 -4.13 18.82 0.00
N GLY A 71 -4.93 19.57 0.77
CA GLY A 71 -5.84 19.00 1.77
C GLY A 71 -6.83 18.02 1.15
N LEU A 72 -7.50 18.40 0.07
CA LEU A 72 -8.45 17.55 -0.65
C LEU A 72 -7.80 16.28 -1.19
N MET A 73 -6.61 16.38 -1.78
CA MET A 73 -5.83 15.23 -2.28
C MET A 73 -5.50 14.24 -1.16
N ILE A 74 -5.06 14.73 0.00
CA ILE A 74 -4.75 13.90 1.17
C ILE A 74 -6.03 13.26 1.73
N SER A 75 -7.14 14.01 1.81
CA SER A 75 -8.43 13.49 2.27
C SER A 75 -8.96 12.37 1.38
N ILE A 76 -8.94 12.57 0.04
CA ILE A 76 -9.35 11.53 -0.93
C ILE A 76 -8.46 10.29 -0.78
N ARG A 77 -7.15 10.48 -0.59
CA ARG A 77 -6.23 9.38 -0.37
C ARG A 77 -6.53 8.61 0.90
N SER A 78 -6.77 9.29 2.03
CA SER A 78 -7.11 8.65 3.30
C SER A 78 -8.43 7.89 3.19
N LEU A 79 -9.44 8.50 2.56
CA LEU A 79 -10.73 7.85 2.29
C LEU A 79 -10.55 6.58 1.45
N GLY A 80 -9.78 6.66 0.37
CA GLY A 80 -9.45 5.50 -0.47
C GLY A 80 -8.69 4.42 0.30
N GLY A 81 -7.82 4.80 1.24
CA GLY A 81 -7.12 3.89 2.14
C GLY A 81 -8.07 3.12 3.06
N SER A 82 -9.04 3.81 3.67
CA SER A 82 -10.05 3.19 4.53
C SER A 82 -10.97 2.24 3.74
N ILE A 83 -11.46 2.66 2.57
CA ILE A 83 -12.30 1.82 1.71
C ILE A 83 -11.52 0.60 1.23
N GLY A 84 -10.28 0.80 0.76
CA GLY A 84 -9.41 -0.27 0.30
C GLY A 84 -9.15 -1.31 1.40
N LEU A 85 -8.82 -0.86 2.62
CA LEU A 85 -8.59 -1.74 3.76
C LEU A 85 -9.84 -2.57 4.10
N ALA A 86 -11.03 -1.96 4.09
CA ALA A 86 -12.28 -2.67 4.36
C ALA A 86 -12.55 -3.77 3.31
N VAL A 87 -12.37 -3.45 2.02
CA VAL A 87 -12.52 -4.42 0.92
C VAL A 87 -11.49 -5.55 1.04
N PHE A 88 -10.22 -5.23 1.30
CA PHE A 88 -9.17 -6.25 1.47
C PHE A 88 -9.46 -7.16 2.65
N ASN A 89 -9.91 -6.60 3.77
CA ASN A 89 -10.28 -7.39 4.94
C ASN A 89 -11.46 -8.31 4.63
N ALA A 90 -12.51 -7.82 3.97
CA ALA A 90 -13.65 -8.65 3.58
C ALA A 90 -13.25 -9.84 2.69
N ILE A 91 -12.42 -9.59 1.66
CA ILE A 91 -11.92 -10.64 0.75
C ILE A 91 -11.04 -11.63 1.52
N PHE A 92 -10.14 -11.12 2.35
CA PHE A 92 -9.22 -11.93 3.13
C PHE A 92 -9.97 -12.81 4.14
N SER A 93 -10.87 -12.23 4.94
CA SER A 93 -11.66 -12.96 5.93
C SER A 93 -12.57 -14.01 5.27
N HIS A 94 -13.19 -13.68 4.13
CA HIS A 94 -13.96 -14.65 3.37
C HIS A 94 -13.08 -15.80 2.85
N GLY A 95 -11.96 -15.47 2.19
CA GLY A 95 -11.03 -16.47 1.69
C GLY A 95 -10.46 -17.36 2.79
N LEU A 96 -10.16 -16.78 3.96
CA LEU A 96 -9.60 -17.53 5.07
C LEU A 96 -10.66 -18.45 5.67
N SER A 97 -11.85 -17.93 6.00
CA SER A 97 -12.94 -18.75 6.56
C SER A 97 -13.37 -19.89 5.63
N SER A 98 -13.37 -19.67 4.31
CA SER A 98 -13.75 -20.71 3.34
C SER A 98 -12.68 -21.78 3.13
N ASN A 99 -11.40 -21.45 3.32
CA ASN A 99 -10.28 -22.36 3.03
C ASN A 99 -9.65 -22.97 4.29
N LEU A 100 -9.82 -22.37 5.47
CA LEU A 100 -9.14 -22.78 6.70
C LEU A 100 -9.44 -24.24 7.06
N GLY A 101 -10.72 -24.58 7.21
CA GLY A 101 -11.15 -25.94 7.53
C GLY A 101 -10.71 -26.95 6.46
N PRO A 102 -11.12 -26.77 5.18
CA PRO A 102 -10.76 -27.71 4.12
C PRO A 102 -9.25 -27.95 3.96
N LYS A 103 -8.41 -26.90 4.07
CA LYS A 103 -6.95 -27.03 3.91
C LYS A 103 -6.31 -27.74 5.09
N ILE A 104 -6.75 -27.49 6.32
CA ILE A 104 -6.25 -28.19 7.51
C ILE A 104 -6.69 -29.64 7.48
N SER A 105 -7.97 -29.92 7.23
CA SER A 105 -8.51 -31.28 7.14
C SER A 105 -7.78 -32.10 6.07
N HIS A 106 -7.56 -31.54 4.88
CA HIS A 106 -6.84 -32.22 3.81
C HIS A 106 -5.37 -32.53 4.17
N ALA A 107 -4.76 -31.77 5.08
CA ALA A 107 -3.39 -32.01 5.51
C ALA A 107 -3.28 -33.08 6.61
N VAL A 108 -4.25 -33.14 7.53
CA VAL A 108 -4.17 -34.01 8.73
C VAL A 108 -4.90 -35.34 8.58
N LEU A 109 -5.96 -35.42 7.77
CA LEU A 109 -6.72 -36.66 7.56
C LEU A 109 -5.88 -37.80 6.93
N PRO A 110 -4.98 -37.54 5.95
CA PRO A 110 -4.10 -38.57 5.42
C PRO A 110 -3.14 -39.16 6.45
N LEU A 111 -2.91 -38.47 7.58
CA LEU A 111 -2.07 -38.94 8.69
C LEU A 111 -2.85 -39.81 9.69
N GLY A 112 -4.13 -40.07 9.44
CA GLY A 112 -4.99 -40.86 10.33
C GLY A 112 -5.58 -40.05 11.50
N PHE A 113 -5.59 -38.72 11.42
CA PHE A 113 -6.19 -37.89 12.46
C PHE A 113 -7.72 -38.09 12.53
N PRO A 114 -8.33 -38.20 13.72
CA PRO A 114 -9.77 -38.43 13.83
C PRO A 114 -10.59 -37.24 13.33
N GLU A 115 -11.51 -37.46 12.38
CA GLU A 115 -12.40 -36.41 11.86
C GLU A 115 -13.20 -35.69 12.95
N LYS A 116 -13.57 -36.41 14.01
CA LYS A 116 -14.33 -35.88 15.15
C LYS A 116 -13.57 -34.79 15.93
N GLU A 117 -12.24 -34.80 15.87
CA GLU A 117 -11.38 -33.86 16.59
C GLU A 117 -11.01 -32.63 15.74
N LEU A 118 -11.34 -32.61 14.44
CA LEU A 118 -11.09 -31.48 13.55
C LEU A 118 -11.67 -30.14 14.05
N PRO A 119 -12.91 -30.08 14.59
CA PRO A 119 -13.46 -28.82 15.10
C PRO A 119 -12.71 -28.25 16.30
N GLN A 120 -11.94 -29.07 17.04
CA GLN A 120 -11.08 -28.62 18.13
C GLN A 120 -9.68 -28.23 17.62
N LEU A 121 -9.16 -28.98 16.64
CA LEU A 121 -7.84 -28.75 16.06
C LEU A 121 -7.76 -27.43 15.29
N ILE A 122 -8.75 -27.13 14.44
CA ILE A 122 -8.74 -25.93 13.57
C ILE A 122 -8.59 -24.63 14.39
N PRO A 123 -9.44 -24.33 15.40
CA PRO A 123 -9.28 -23.13 16.19
C PRO A 123 -8.01 -23.14 17.05
N ALA A 124 -7.58 -24.31 17.56
CA ALA A 124 -6.35 -24.42 18.34
C ALA A 124 -5.10 -24.06 17.51
N LEU A 125 -5.03 -24.53 16.26
CA LEU A 125 -3.96 -24.16 15.32
C LEU A 125 -4.06 -22.69 14.90
N ALA A 126 -5.26 -22.20 14.60
CA ALA A 126 -5.46 -20.82 14.13
C ALA A 126 -5.07 -19.77 15.19
N HIS A 127 -5.29 -20.06 16.48
CA HIS A 127 -4.95 -19.15 17.58
C HIS A 127 -3.59 -19.46 18.23
N ASN A 128 -2.84 -20.43 17.72
CA ASN A 128 -1.60 -20.90 18.33
C ASN A 128 -1.78 -21.35 19.81
N ASP A 129 -2.93 -21.95 20.12
CA ASP A 129 -3.25 -22.40 21.49
C ASP A 129 -2.56 -23.74 21.79
N THR A 130 -1.36 -23.65 22.32
CA THR A 130 -0.53 -24.82 22.68
C THR A 130 -1.13 -25.65 23.82
N VAL A 131 -2.06 -25.11 24.62
CA VAL A 131 -2.72 -25.85 25.70
C VAL A 131 -3.85 -26.68 25.13
N ALA A 132 -4.69 -26.09 24.28
CA ALA A 132 -5.76 -26.80 23.58
C ALA A 132 -5.19 -27.94 22.72
N LEU A 133 -4.09 -27.71 21.99
CA LEU A 133 -3.47 -28.72 21.14
C LEU A 133 -3.04 -29.98 21.91
N LYS A 134 -2.55 -29.83 23.16
CA LYS A 134 -2.11 -30.97 24.00
C LYS A 134 -3.26 -31.83 24.50
N ASN A 135 -4.47 -31.27 24.58
CA ASN A 135 -5.65 -31.96 25.08
C ASN A 135 -6.42 -32.72 23.98
N ILE A 136 -5.99 -32.59 22.72
CA ILE A 136 -6.63 -33.25 21.58
C ILE A 136 -6.14 -34.70 21.47
N ASN A 137 -7.10 -35.62 21.35
CA ASN A 137 -6.81 -37.03 21.19
C ASN A 137 -6.18 -37.31 19.81
N GLY A 138 -5.09 -38.06 19.79
CA GLY A 138 -4.38 -38.41 18.55
C GLY A 138 -3.52 -37.28 17.98
N ILE A 139 -3.22 -36.24 18.78
CA ILE A 139 -2.25 -35.22 18.39
C ILE A 139 -0.83 -35.80 18.36
N SER A 140 -0.09 -35.52 17.30
CA SER A 140 1.34 -35.83 17.19
C SER A 140 2.09 -34.61 16.64
N PRO A 141 3.42 -34.51 16.84
CA PRO A 141 4.22 -33.44 16.23
C PRO A 141 4.07 -33.37 14.70
N GLU A 142 3.91 -34.52 14.04
CA GLU A 142 3.68 -34.61 12.59
C GLU A 142 2.31 -34.05 12.17
N ILE A 143 1.26 -34.29 12.97
CA ILE A 143 -0.08 -33.75 12.71
C ILE A 143 -0.10 -32.24 12.92
N ILE A 144 0.61 -31.75 13.93
CA ILE A 144 0.75 -30.31 14.17
C ILE A 144 1.47 -29.66 12.98
N SER A 145 2.58 -30.24 12.51
CA SER A 145 3.32 -29.67 11.37
C SER A 145 2.47 -29.66 10.09
N ALA A 146 1.77 -30.76 9.79
CA ALA A 146 0.87 -30.84 8.65
C ALA A 146 -0.33 -29.87 8.77
N GLY A 147 -0.89 -29.72 9.97
CA GLY A 147 -1.94 -28.75 10.25
C GLY A 147 -1.47 -27.31 10.05
N VAL A 148 -0.26 -26.97 10.50
CA VAL A 148 0.38 -25.67 10.23
C VAL A 148 0.62 -25.48 8.73
N ASP A 149 1.01 -26.52 8.01
CA ASP A 149 1.13 -26.47 6.56
C ASP A 149 -0.19 -26.19 5.85
N GLY A 150 -1.27 -26.81 6.29
CA GLY A 150 -2.63 -26.54 5.80
C GLY A 150 -3.08 -25.11 6.12
N LEU A 151 -2.78 -24.64 7.32
CA LEU A 151 -3.04 -23.26 7.75
C LEU A 151 -2.31 -22.25 6.86
N LEU A 152 -1.00 -22.43 6.64
CA LEU A 152 -0.21 -21.55 5.77
C LEU A 152 -0.74 -21.52 4.33
N GLU A 153 -1.20 -22.67 3.82
CA GLU A 153 -1.80 -22.74 2.49
C GLU A 153 -3.14 -22.00 2.42
N ALA A 154 -3.96 -22.06 3.48
CA ALA A 154 -5.19 -21.28 3.57
C ALA A 154 -4.90 -19.77 3.56
N TYR A 155 -3.91 -19.31 4.32
CA TYR A 155 -3.44 -17.92 4.29
C TYR A 155 -2.96 -17.52 2.90
N ARG A 156 -2.15 -18.37 2.25
CA ARG A 156 -1.63 -18.12 0.90
C ARG A 156 -2.75 -17.89 -0.11
N VAL A 157 -3.74 -18.79 -0.17
CA VAL A 157 -4.86 -18.68 -1.11
C VAL A 157 -5.69 -17.42 -0.84
N SER A 158 -5.89 -17.08 0.44
CA SER A 158 -6.63 -15.89 0.87
C SER A 158 -5.92 -14.60 0.45
N PHE A 159 -4.62 -14.50 0.71
CA PHE A 159 -3.81 -13.37 0.27
C PHE A 159 -3.74 -13.24 -1.25
N ARG A 160 -3.67 -14.36 -1.98
CA ARG A 160 -3.68 -14.33 -3.46
C ARG A 160 -4.94 -13.63 -3.99
N GLY A 161 -6.11 -13.89 -3.40
CA GLY A 161 -7.35 -13.20 -3.77
C GLY A 161 -7.28 -11.68 -3.57
N VAL A 162 -6.70 -11.24 -2.44
CA VAL A 162 -6.48 -9.81 -2.14
C VAL A 162 -5.55 -9.18 -3.17
N TRP A 163 -4.41 -9.81 -3.47
CA TRP A 163 -3.42 -9.27 -4.40
C TRP A 163 -3.95 -9.16 -5.82
N LEU A 164 -4.72 -10.15 -6.31
CA LEU A 164 -5.33 -10.11 -7.63
C LEU A 164 -6.42 -9.04 -7.75
N THR A 165 -7.24 -8.87 -6.70
CA THR A 165 -8.25 -7.81 -6.68
C THR A 165 -7.60 -6.43 -6.67
N THR A 166 -6.54 -6.27 -5.88
CA THR A 166 -5.76 -5.03 -5.83
C THR A 166 -5.09 -4.74 -7.17
N ALA A 167 -4.55 -5.75 -7.85
CA ALA A 167 -3.96 -5.61 -9.18
C ALA A 167 -4.99 -5.09 -10.20
N SER A 168 -6.22 -5.63 -10.15
CA SER A 168 -7.32 -5.22 -11.02
C SER A 168 -7.72 -3.77 -10.78
N LEU A 169 -7.88 -3.36 -9.51
CA LEU A 169 -8.17 -1.96 -9.16
C LEU A 169 -7.03 -1.01 -9.55
N CYS A 170 -5.78 -1.43 -9.36
CA CYS A 170 -4.61 -0.65 -9.75
C CYS A 170 -4.51 -0.48 -11.27
N LEU A 171 -4.89 -1.50 -12.03
CA LEU A 171 -4.95 -1.42 -13.49
C LEU A 171 -6.00 -0.41 -13.96
N VAL A 172 -7.20 -0.43 -13.38
CA VAL A 172 -8.25 0.58 -13.69
C VAL A 172 -7.77 1.99 -13.34
N ALA A 173 -7.12 2.17 -12.18
CA ALA A 173 -6.55 3.45 -11.78
C ALA A 173 -5.43 3.92 -12.74
N SER A 174 -4.64 2.97 -13.26
CA SER A 174 -3.58 3.25 -14.23
C SER A 174 -4.16 3.71 -15.57
N ILE A 175 -5.25 3.07 -16.03
CA ILE A 175 -6.00 3.48 -17.24
C ILE A 175 -6.53 4.90 -17.06
N ALA A 176 -7.17 5.22 -15.94
CA ALA A 176 -7.61 6.58 -15.63
C ALA A 176 -6.42 7.57 -15.61
N GLY A 177 -5.27 7.14 -15.09
CA GLY A 177 -4.03 7.91 -15.08
C GLY A 177 -3.51 8.28 -16.47
N PHE A 178 -3.74 7.46 -17.50
CA PHE A 178 -3.35 7.79 -18.88
C PHE A 178 -4.12 8.98 -19.45
N PHE A 179 -5.32 9.26 -18.95
CA PHE A 179 -6.14 10.39 -19.38
C PHE A 179 -5.84 11.69 -18.64
N LEU A 180 -4.89 11.70 -17.67
CA LEU A 180 -4.48 12.95 -17.03
C LEU A 180 -3.81 13.90 -18.04
N ARG A 181 -4.32 15.13 -18.08
CA ARG A 181 -3.74 16.23 -18.86
C ARG A 181 -2.43 16.67 -18.20
N ASP A 182 -1.33 16.67 -18.96
CA ASP A 182 -0.04 17.14 -18.47
C ASP A 182 -0.04 18.68 -18.43
N PRO A 183 0.19 19.32 -17.27
CA PRO A 183 0.29 20.77 -17.19
C PRO A 183 1.68 21.27 -17.60
N THR A 184 2.31 20.66 -18.62
CA THR A 184 3.69 20.98 -19.06
C THR A 184 3.86 22.48 -19.36
N GLU A 185 2.82 23.15 -19.83
CA GLU A 185 2.79 24.58 -20.13
C GLU A 185 3.02 25.47 -18.90
N LYS A 186 2.74 24.96 -17.69
CA LYS A 186 2.90 25.70 -16.42
C LYS A 186 4.26 25.49 -15.76
N PHE A 187 5.16 24.69 -16.36
CA PHE A 187 6.54 24.52 -15.89
C PHE A 187 7.47 25.63 -16.41
N THR A 188 7.07 26.89 -16.18
CA THR A 188 7.87 28.08 -16.52
C THR A 188 8.93 28.35 -15.46
N SER A 189 10.02 29.03 -15.84
CA SER A 189 11.06 29.48 -14.90
C SER A 189 10.70 30.79 -14.19
N GLN A 190 9.45 31.24 -14.31
CA GLN A 190 9.00 32.45 -13.63
C GLN A 190 8.87 32.18 -12.13
N ILE A 191 9.50 33.04 -11.36
CA ILE A 191 9.41 33.04 -9.91
C ILE A 191 8.12 33.79 -9.56
N ASP A 192 7.13 33.08 -9.01
CA ASP A 192 5.80 33.62 -8.68
C ASP A 192 5.84 34.68 -7.55
N ALA A 193 6.89 34.65 -6.73
CA ALA A 193 7.19 35.65 -5.71
C ALA A 193 8.62 36.14 -5.92
N PRO A 194 8.88 37.02 -6.90
CA PRO A 194 10.18 37.64 -7.03
C PRO A 194 10.43 38.44 -5.74
N ILE A 195 11.64 38.37 -5.22
CA ILE A 195 12.07 39.23 -4.11
C ILE A 195 11.97 40.65 -4.65
N SER A 196 10.94 41.39 -4.24
CA SER A 196 10.85 42.82 -4.54
C SER A 196 11.96 43.51 -3.75
N GLU A 197 13.03 43.90 -4.43
CA GLU A 197 14.20 44.58 -3.82
C GLU A 197 13.85 45.89 -3.11
N ASP A 198 12.63 46.43 -3.27
CA ASP A 198 12.31 47.82 -2.89
C ASP A 198 11.51 48.03 -1.59
N THR A 199 11.03 46.98 -0.89
CA THR A 199 10.19 47.22 0.31
C THR A 199 10.94 47.00 1.64
N ASP A 200 11.74 45.94 1.75
CA ASP A 200 12.40 45.63 3.02
C ASP A 200 13.68 46.46 3.27
N VAL A 201 14.41 46.83 2.20
CA VAL A 201 15.66 47.59 2.33
C VAL A 201 15.37 49.05 2.73
N VAL A 202 14.29 49.65 2.19
CA VAL A 202 13.88 51.03 2.48
C VAL A 202 13.37 51.17 3.93
N ASP A 203 12.65 50.18 4.45
CA ASP A 203 12.15 50.20 5.84
C ASP A 203 13.26 49.93 6.87
N ILE A 204 14.25 49.11 6.54
CA ILE A 204 15.46 48.94 7.36
C ILE A 204 16.30 50.22 7.36
N GLU A 205 16.49 50.88 6.21
CA GLU A 205 17.27 52.12 6.13
C GLU A 205 16.58 53.27 6.88
N LYS A 206 15.24 53.38 6.81
CA LYS A 206 14.46 54.35 7.60
C LYS A 206 14.56 54.09 9.12
N ARG A 207 14.51 52.83 9.57
CA ARG A 207 14.69 52.50 10.99
C ARG A 207 16.10 52.82 11.48
N THR A 208 17.12 52.57 10.65
CA THR A 208 18.52 52.85 11.01
C THR A 208 18.80 54.35 11.10
N LYS A 209 18.26 55.16 10.16
CA LYS A 209 18.39 56.63 10.20
C LYS A 209 17.60 57.29 11.34
N SER A 210 16.43 56.74 11.71
CA SER A 210 15.64 57.24 12.84
C SER A 210 16.30 56.99 14.20
N SER A 211 17.08 55.91 14.34
CA SER A 211 17.78 55.59 15.59
C SER A 211 19.07 56.39 15.81
N GLY A 212 19.66 56.96 14.76
CA GLY A 212 20.90 57.73 14.82
C GLY A 212 20.73 59.22 15.17
N ASN A 213 19.50 59.74 15.18
CA ASN A 213 19.20 61.16 15.38
C ASN A 213 18.68 61.48 16.80
N SER A 214 18.81 60.54 17.74
CA SER A 214 18.43 60.67 19.16
C SER A 214 19.60 60.42 20.12
N ALA A 215 20.83 60.68 19.69
CA ALA A 215 22.01 60.72 20.55
C ALA A 215 22.60 62.14 20.56
#